data_AF-E3QHQ5-F1
#
_entry.id   AF-E3QHQ5-F1
#
_cell.length_a   1.000
_cell.length_b   1.000
_cell.length_c   1.000
_cell.angle_alpha   90.00
_cell.angle_beta   90.00
_cell.angle_gamma   90.00
#
_symmetry.space_group_name_H-M   'P 1'
#
loop_
_entity.id
_entity.type
_entity.pdbx_description
1 polymer ?
#
loop_
_entity_poly.entity_id
_entity_poly.type
_entity_poly.pdbx_seq_one_letter_code
_entity_poly.pdbx_strand_id
1 'polypeptide(L)'
;MPLGIGIFSAVDANTTKAAEDHESNRECEKDSEAAAKRNESVKRSLLLAAKAFTARWLPLILSQTNYPTDDVEEVTRKSWRAARNDMLKVMNRVSYQSVLTLFMFSQTPIPLGISEDEEEDGFRGSGVETWVNAIAGPSSDPSSTQSYLQLESRIYWAAVGWDTSTSLAYNVRASLTSGLKGACLEPVWLLVRAFLVGSFHPQTETWRTKGFKVTDEAARKIFSGAAVGSMYVWKNITSLKEALREGVDEDSLILTWKSLLDAIDVYRTSICTLVNTCERQLHYLDQERRLCWFEVSLQYHLGILTMADAFRAARRSDLLAQVLDLSQDTEKDIFNVLRYGTDSTYTIRRPRETAPATGLAETTDAPQ
;
A
#
# COMPACT_ATOMS: atom_id res chain seq x y z
N MET A 1 -34.84 13.87 -0.34
CA MET A 1 -33.95 14.55 -1.29
C MET A 1 -32.51 14.18 -0.96
N PRO A 2 -31.67 13.83 -1.95
CA PRO A 2 -30.57 12.89 -1.75
C PRO A 2 -29.29 13.59 -1.28
N LEU A 3 -28.83 13.24 -0.07
CA LEU A 3 -27.59 13.70 0.56
C LEU A 3 -26.39 12.75 0.32
N GLY A 4 -26.53 11.78 -0.59
CA GLY A 4 -25.49 10.76 -0.88
C GLY A 4 -24.51 11.12 -2.00
N ILE A 5 -24.86 12.06 -2.89
CA ILE A 5 -24.03 12.46 -4.04
C ILE A 5 -22.99 13.54 -3.68
N GLY A 6 -23.11 14.13 -2.49
CA GLY A 6 -22.33 15.29 -2.04
C GLY A 6 -20.82 15.09 -1.88
N ILE A 7 -20.35 13.86 -1.70
CA ILE A 7 -18.93 13.58 -1.46
C ILE A 7 -18.09 13.77 -2.73
N PHE A 8 -18.66 13.45 -3.90
CA PHE A 8 -17.95 13.60 -5.17
C PHE A 8 -18.17 14.98 -5.81
N SER A 9 -19.31 15.63 -5.57
CA SER A 9 -19.58 16.98 -6.08
C SER A 9 -18.70 18.06 -5.44
N ALA A 10 -18.25 17.85 -4.19
CA ALA A 10 -17.34 18.77 -3.51
C ALA A 10 -15.92 18.77 -4.14
N VAL A 11 -15.53 17.69 -4.81
CA VAL A 11 -14.25 17.60 -5.53
C VAL A 11 -14.33 18.30 -6.90
N ASP A 12 -15.48 18.27 -7.54
CA ASP A 12 -15.69 18.84 -8.88
C ASP A 12 -15.85 20.39 -8.84
N ALA A 13 -16.18 20.98 -7.68
CA ALA A 13 -16.43 22.42 -7.54
C ALA A 13 -15.18 23.31 -7.48
N ASN A 14 -13.98 22.74 -7.34
CA ASN A 14 -12.73 23.50 -7.16
C ASN A 14 -11.98 23.82 -8.46
N THR A 15 -12.54 23.46 -9.63
CA THR A 15 -11.84 23.53 -10.93
C THR A 15 -12.29 24.71 -11.81
N THR A 16 -13.19 25.57 -11.33
CA THR A 16 -13.77 26.65 -12.15
C THR A 16 -13.67 28.00 -11.45
N LYS A 17 -12.52 28.68 -11.60
CA LYS A 17 -12.47 30.15 -11.67
C LYS A 17 -11.26 30.63 -12.47
N ALA A 18 -11.59 31.36 -13.54
CA ALA A 18 -10.78 31.91 -14.63
C ALA A 18 -9.67 32.87 -14.13
N ALA A 19 -8.50 33.05 -14.76
CA ALA A 19 -8.12 33.24 -16.17
C ALA A 19 -8.61 34.59 -16.77
N GLU A 20 -7.70 35.57 -16.77
CA GLU A 20 -7.56 36.82 -17.58
C GLU A 20 -6.23 37.45 -17.07
N ASP A 21 -5.26 37.99 -17.82
CA ASP A 21 -5.19 38.48 -19.20
C ASP A 21 -3.72 38.69 -19.66
N HIS A 22 -3.55 38.90 -20.98
CA HIS A 22 -2.45 39.55 -21.71
C HIS A 22 -1.13 38.82 -22.12
N GLU A 23 -1.26 38.07 -23.23
CA GLU A 23 -0.58 38.20 -24.53
C GLU A 23 0.82 38.86 -24.61
N SER A 24 1.87 38.02 -24.61
CA SER A 24 3.10 38.20 -25.41
C SER A 24 4.08 37.00 -25.24
N ASN A 25 3.71 35.76 -25.59
CA ASN A 25 4.69 34.66 -25.76
C ASN A 25 4.16 33.42 -26.51
N ARG A 26 3.68 33.59 -27.76
CA ARG A 26 2.87 32.59 -28.51
C ARG A 26 3.50 31.22 -28.82
N GLU A 27 4.79 30.98 -28.56
CA GLU A 27 5.42 29.66 -28.75
C GLU A 27 5.76 28.97 -27.42
N CYS A 28 6.32 29.70 -26.45
CA CYS A 28 6.55 29.20 -25.08
C CYS A 28 5.24 28.95 -24.32
N GLU A 29 4.20 29.76 -24.58
CA GLU A 29 2.86 29.59 -24.00
C GLU A 29 2.16 28.34 -24.53
N LYS A 30 2.36 27.96 -25.80
CA LYS A 30 1.71 26.76 -26.37
C LYS A 30 2.26 25.47 -25.77
N ASP A 31 3.57 25.39 -25.56
CA ASP A 31 4.19 24.23 -24.91
C ASP A 31 3.83 24.15 -23.42
N SER A 32 3.74 25.30 -22.75
CA SER A 32 3.27 25.42 -21.36
C SER A 32 1.80 25.05 -21.20
N GLU A 33 0.92 25.50 -22.10
CA GLU A 33 -0.51 25.20 -22.09
C GLU A 33 -0.79 23.73 -22.45
N ALA A 34 -0.02 23.16 -23.39
CA ALA A 34 -0.07 21.74 -23.71
C ALA A 34 0.46 20.88 -22.55
N ALA A 35 1.50 21.31 -21.83
CA ALA A 35 1.96 20.65 -20.61
C ALA A 35 0.92 20.74 -19.47
N ALA A 36 0.27 21.89 -19.30
CA ALA A 36 -0.80 22.08 -18.31
C ALA A 36 -2.01 21.19 -18.58
N LYS A 37 -2.50 21.15 -19.83
CA LYS A 37 -3.59 20.25 -20.25
C LYS A 37 -3.23 18.78 -20.07
N ARG A 38 -1.98 18.40 -20.33
CA ARG A 38 -1.47 17.05 -20.07
C ARG A 38 -1.50 16.69 -18.59
N ASN A 39 -1.04 17.59 -17.72
CA ASN A 39 -1.04 17.40 -16.27
C ASN A 39 -2.46 17.30 -15.70
N GLU A 40 -3.39 18.14 -16.16
CA GLU A 40 -4.80 18.06 -15.75
C GLU A 40 -5.45 16.73 -16.17
N SER A 41 -5.11 16.22 -17.35
CA SER A 41 -5.55 14.89 -17.77
C SER A 41 -5.02 13.78 -16.86
N VAL A 42 -3.77 13.84 -16.38
CA VAL A 42 -3.24 12.82 -15.44
C VAL A 42 -3.90 12.94 -14.07
N LYS A 43 -4.10 14.15 -13.55
CA LYS A 43 -4.81 14.37 -12.29
C LYS A 43 -6.25 13.83 -12.34
N ARG A 44 -6.94 14.04 -13.46
CA ARG A 44 -8.28 13.49 -13.69
C ARG A 44 -8.26 11.96 -13.65
N SER A 45 -7.33 11.32 -14.35
CA SER A 45 -7.23 9.86 -14.34
C SER A 45 -6.89 9.32 -12.93
N LEU A 46 -6.01 10.00 -12.18
CA LEU A 46 -5.72 9.66 -10.78
C LEU A 46 -6.97 9.75 -9.90
N LEU A 47 -7.76 10.82 -10.05
CA LEU A 47 -9.01 10.97 -9.32
C LEU A 47 -10.00 9.85 -9.67
N LEU A 48 -10.13 9.49 -10.95
CA LEU A 48 -10.99 8.39 -11.37
C LEU A 48 -10.55 7.05 -10.76
N ALA A 49 -9.24 6.76 -10.76
CA ALA A 49 -8.69 5.57 -10.11
C ALA A 49 -8.95 5.58 -8.60
N ALA A 50 -8.76 6.72 -7.92
CA ALA A 50 -9.08 6.85 -6.50
C ALA A 50 -10.59 6.67 -6.22
N LYS A 51 -11.48 7.21 -7.07
CA LYS A 51 -12.93 7.02 -6.97
C LYS A 51 -13.29 5.53 -7.14
N ALA A 52 -12.73 4.85 -8.14
CA ALA A 52 -12.97 3.41 -8.34
C ALA A 52 -12.43 2.57 -7.17
N PHE A 53 -11.20 2.83 -6.74
CA PHE A 53 -10.55 2.14 -5.62
C PHE A 53 -11.29 2.32 -4.29
N THR A 54 -11.88 3.50 -4.06
CA THR A 54 -12.67 3.76 -2.85
C THR A 54 -14.09 3.20 -2.97
N ALA A 55 -14.67 3.18 -4.16
CA ALA A 55 -16.02 2.66 -4.41
C ALA A 55 -16.18 1.19 -3.97
N ARG A 56 -15.12 0.37 -4.04
CA ARG A 56 -15.13 -1.03 -3.57
C ARG A 56 -15.53 -1.20 -2.10
N TRP A 57 -15.37 -0.16 -1.29
CA TRP A 57 -15.74 -0.18 0.14
C TRP A 57 -17.16 0.35 0.38
N LEU A 58 -17.83 0.92 -0.62
CA LEU A 58 -19.18 1.48 -0.46
C LEU A 58 -20.21 0.44 -0.02
N PRO A 59 -20.24 -0.81 -0.53
CA PRO A 59 -21.17 -1.82 -0.01
C PRO A 59 -21.00 -2.06 1.49
N LEU A 60 -19.76 -2.05 1.99
CA LEU A 60 -19.46 -2.25 3.40
C LEU A 60 -19.87 -1.04 4.27
N ILE A 61 -19.69 0.18 3.76
CA ILE A 61 -20.04 1.42 4.47
C ILE A 61 -21.56 1.64 4.46
N LEU A 62 -22.20 1.41 3.30
CA LEU A 62 -23.59 1.75 3.06
C LEU A 62 -24.55 0.62 3.38
N SER A 63 -24.12 -0.64 3.52
CA SER A 63 -24.99 -1.75 3.99
C SER A 63 -25.56 -1.52 5.39
N GLN A 64 -24.94 -0.66 6.19
CA GLN A 64 -25.46 -0.24 7.51
C GLN A 64 -26.50 0.89 7.43
N THR A 65 -26.66 1.49 6.26
CA THR A 65 -27.67 2.50 5.96
C THR A 65 -28.70 1.85 5.04
N ASN A 66 -29.99 2.16 5.11
CA ASN A 66 -31.03 1.55 4.26
C ASN A 66 -30.92 1.97 2.76
N TYR A 67 -29.71 2.00 2.21
CA TYR A 67 -29.42 2.41 0.83
C TYR A 67 -29.66 1.23 -0.12
N PRO A 68 -30.30 1.44 -1.28
CA PRO A 68 -30.52 0.37 -2.25
C PRO A 68 -29.19 -0.24 -2.72
N THR A 69 -29.05 -1.57 -2.58
CA THR A 69 -27.83 -2.30 -2.97
C THR A 69 -27.50 -2.12 -4.45
N ASP A 70 -28.51 -2.15 -5.32
CA ASP A 70 -28.37 -2.00 -6.77
C ASP A 70 -27.73 -0.65 -7.16
N ASP A 71 -28.07 0.44 -6.45
CA ASP A 71 -27.51 1.77 -6.70
C ASP A 71 -26.02 1.83 -6.33
N VAL A 72 -25.62 1.15 -5.25
CA VAL A 72 -24.22 1.09 -4.81
C VAL A 72 -23.38 0.28 -5.78
N GLU A 73 -23.92 -0.84 -6.26
CA GLU A 73 -23.26 -1.67 -7.27
C GLU A 73 -23.10 -0.93 -8.59
N GLU A 74 -24.12 -0.19 -9.05
CA GLU A 74 -24.04 0.59 -10.27
C GLU A 74 -23.03 1.74 -10.17
N VAL A 75 -22.97 2.44 -9.02
CA VAL A 75 -21.93 3.45 -8.76
C VAL A 75 -20.53 2.83 -8.81
N THR A 76 -20.37 1.65 -8.23
CA THR A 76 -19.09 0.91 -8.23
C THR A 76 -18.68 0.54 -9.66
N ARG A 77 -19.61 -0.02 -10.44
CA ARG A 77 -19.41 -0.42 -11.85
C ARG A 77 -19.06 0.78 -12.75
N LYS A 78 -19.82 1.87 -12.62
CA LYS A 78 -19.60 3.11 -13.37
C LYS A 78 -18.24 3.72 -13.05
N SER A 79 -17.84 3.71 -11.76
CA SER A 79 -16.56 4.26 -11.33
C SER A 79 -15.39 3.43 -11.88
N TRP A 80 -15.51 2.10 -11.85
CA TRP A 80 -14.53 1.19 -12.43
C TRP A 80 -14.38 1.38 -13.94
N ARG A 81 -15.48 1.42 -14.71
CA ARG A 81 -15.45 1.68 -16.16
C ARG A 81 -14.78 3.02 -16.50
N ALA A 82 -15.12 4.07 -15.76
CA ALA A 82 -14.55 5.40 -15.97
C ALA A 82 -13.04 5.41 -15.73
N ALA A 83 -12.56 4.72 -14.68
CA ALA A 83 -11.13 4.57 -14.44
C ALA A 83 -10.46 3.72 -15.52
N ARG A 84 -11.04 2.56 -15.88
CA ARG A 84 -10.51 1.63 -16.90
C ARG A 84 -10.26 2.33 -18.25
N ASN A 85 -11.22 3.11 -18.73
CA ASN A 85 -11.13 3.83 -20.00
C ASN A 85 -9.97 4.84 -20.05
N ASP A 86 -9.47 5.25 -18.90
CA ASP A 86 -8.35 6.18 -18.78
C ASP A 86 -7.00 5.48 -18.57
N MET A 87 -6.97 4.17 -18.28
CA MET A 87 -5.73 3.46 -17.95
C MET A 87 -4.75 3.42 -19.13
N LEU A 88 -5.25 3.18 -20.34
CA LEU A 88 -4.42 3.24 -21.56
C LEU A 88 -3.83 4.64 -21.79
N LYS A 89 -4.50 5.71 -21.34
CA LYS A 89 -4.02 7.10 -21.50
C LYS A 89 -2.87 7.44 -20.55
N VAL A 90 -2.83 6.81 -19.38
CA VAL A 90 -1.78 7.02 -18.36
C VAL A 90 -0.64 6.02 -18.47
N MET A 91 -0.88 4.83 -19.04
CA MET A 91 0.12 3.75 -19.17
C MET A 91 1.37 4.18 -19.93
N ASN A 92 1.22 5.02 -20.95
CA ASN A 92 2.34 5.51 -21.76
C ASN A 92 2.92 6.84 -21.25
N ARG A 93 2.53 7.32 -20.05
CA ARG A 93 2.97 8.61 -19.50
C ARG A 93 3.91 8.43 -18.32
N VAL A 94 5.12 8.95 -18.44
CA VAL A 94 6.11 8.95 -17.35
C VAL A 94 5.78 10.05 -16.34
N SER A 95 5.06 9.72 -15.28
CA SER A 95 4.87 10.58 -14.11
C SER A 95 4.52 9.77 -12.86
N TYR A 96 4.88 10.25 -11.67
CA TYR A 96 4.48 9.59 -10.41
C TYR A 96 2.96 9.48 -10.28
N GLN A 97 2.21 10.46 -10.79
CA GLN A 97 0.76 10.40 -10.80
C GLN A 97 0.24 9.29 -11.71
N SER A 98 0.87 9.06 -12.87
CA SER A 98 0.55 7.92 -13.74
C SER A 98 0.81 6.59 -13.02
N VAL A 99 1.97 6.43 -12.39
CA VAL A 99 2.34 5.22 -11.63
C VAL A 99 1.35 4.98 -10.49
N LEU A 100 1.03 6.03 -9.71
CA LEU A 100 0.06 5.94 -8.62
C LEU A 100 -1.37 5.64 -9.12
N THR A 101 -1.75 6.19 -10.29
CA THR A 101 -3.04 5.93 -10.93
C THR A 101 -3.17 4.46 -11.29
N LEU A 102 -2.16 3.91 -11.99
CA LEU A 102 -2.10 2.51 -12.36
C LEU A 102 -2.11 1.62 -11.12
N PHE A 103 -1.32 1.98 -10.10
CA PHE A 103 -1.26 1.29 -8.82
C PHE A 103 -2.62 1.23 -8.11
N MET A 104 -3.34 2.35 -8.00
CA MET A 104 -4.67 2.36 -7.36
C MET A 104 -5.66 1.50 -8.15
N PHE A 105 -5.63 1.62 -9.49
CA PHE A 105 -6.54 0.86 -10.34
C PHE A 105 -6.27 -0.65 -10.29
N SER A 106 -5.00 -1.09 -10.25
CA SER A 106 -4.67 -2.52 -10.18
C SER A 106 -5.08 -3.19 -8.85
N GLN A 107 -5.47 -2.44 -7.81
CA GLN A 107 -6.08 -2.98 -6.58
C GLN A 107 -7.59 -2.99 -6.63
N THR A 108 -8.17 -2.36 -7.65
CA THR A 108 -9.61 -2.23 -7.75
C THR A 108 -10.14 -3.52 -8.36
N PRO A 109 -10.82 -4.39 -7.57
CA PRO A 109 -11.36 -5.62 -8.10
C PRO A 109 -12.39 -5.31 -9.18
N ILE A 110 -12.55 -6.23 -10.13
CA ILE A 110 -13.59 -6.13 -11.14
C ILE A 110 -14.95 -6.25 -10.41
N PRO A 111 -15.85 -5.27 -10.55
CA PRO A 111 -17.16 -5.32 -9.92
C PRO A 111 -18.02 -6.45 -10.48
N LEU A 112 -18.95 -6.98 -9.67
CA LEU A 112 -19.90 -7.99 -10.11
C LEU A 112 -20.77 -7.46 -11.27
N GLY A 113 -21.01 -8.31 -12.27
CA GLY A 113 -21.82 -7.98 -13.45
C GLY A 113 -21.08 -7.26 -14.57
N ILE A 114 -19.74 -7.26 -14.56
CA ILE A 114 -18.92 -7.01 -15.76
C ILE A 114 -18.77 -8.34 -16.52
N SER A 115 -18.96 -8.36 -17.84
CA SER A 115 -18.78 -9.58 -18.65
C SER A 115 -17.30 -9.85 -18.95
N GLU A 116 -16.93 -11.11 -19.18
CA GLU A 116 -15.56 -11.49 -19.57
C GLU A 116 -15.11 -10.76 -20.86
N ASP A 117 -16.01 -10.57 -21.82
CA ASP A 117 -15.74 -9.78 -23.03
C ASP A 117 -15.41 -8.31 -22.72
N GLU A 118 -16.06 -7.70 -21.71
CA GLU A 118 -15.81 -6.32 -21.27
C GLU A 118 -14.49 -6.22 -20.48
N GLU A 119 -14.09 -7.29 -19.81
CA GLU A 119 -12.78 -7.41 -19.13
C GLU A 119 -11.62 -7.45 -20.14
N GLU A 120 -11.77 -8.21 -21.23
CA GLU A 120 -10.72 -8.42 -22.24
C GLU A 120 -10.61 -7.28 -23.28
N ASP A 121 -11.64 -6.42 -23.41
CA ASP A 121 -11.69 -5.38 -24.44
C ASP A 121 -10.68 -4.24 -24.19
N GLY A 122 -9.60 -4.18 -24.97
CA GLY A 122 -8.57 -3.12 -24.90
C GLY A 122 -7.16 -3.55 -24.50
N PHE A 123 -6.93 -4.85 -24.25
CA PHE A 123 -5.59 -5.39 -23.92
C PHE A 123 -4.81 -5.93 -25.13
N ARG A 124 -5.35 -5.82 -26.36
CA ARG A 124 -4.65 -6.22 -27.58
C ARG A 124 -3.84 -5.06 -28.18
N GLY A 125 -2.54 -5.05 -27.94
CA GLY A 125 -1.56 -4.54 -28.91
C GLY A 125 -0.56 -3.47 -28.43
N SER A 126 0.70 -3.88 -28.38
CA SER A 126 1.91 -3.13 -28.79
C SER A 126 2.47 -2.00 -27.89
N GLY A 127 3.76 -2.13 -27.54
CA GLY A 127 4.65 -0.97 -27.37
C GLY A 127 5.49 -0.91 -26.08
N VAL A 128 6.17 -1.98 -25.66
CA VAL A 128 7.24 -1.89 -24.66
C VAL A 128 8.54 -1.56 -25.37
N GLU A 129 8.89 -0.27 -25.53
CA GLU A 129 10.29 0.16 -25.69
C GLU A 129 10.50 1.62 -25.25
N THR A 130 11.70 1.87 -24.68
CA THR A 130 12.38 3.16 -24.43
C THR A 130 12.08 3.89 -23.12
N TRP A 131 12.71 3.40 -22.06
CA TRP A 131 13.01 4.16 -20.85
C TRP A 131 14.40 4.76 -21.00
N VAL A 132 14.53 6.08 -20.85
CA VAL A 132 15.68 6.85 -20.35
C VAL A 132 15.47 8.31 -20.76
N ASN A 133 15.60 9.22 -19.78
CA ASN A 133 15.58 10.69 -19.84
C ASN A 133 14.22 11.40 -19.80
N ALA A 134 13.77 11.73 -18.57
CA ALA A 134 13.12 13.02 -18.28
C ALA A 134 12.88 13.18 -16.77
N ILE A 135 13.93 13.48 -15.99
CA ILE A 135 13.76 14.14 -14.68
C ILE A 135 14.80 15.25 -14.57
N ALA A 136 14.45 16.44 -15.04
CA ALA A 136 15.11 17.68 -14.68
C ALA A 136 14.12 18.84 -14.88
N GLY A 137 13.49 19.28 -13.79
CA GLY A 137 12.80 20.56 -13.69
C GLY A 137 13.20 21.21 -12.37
N PRO A 138 13.58 22.50 -12.33
CA PRO A 138 14.00 23.14 -11.11
C PRO A 138 12.76 23.61 -10.33
N SER A 139 12.58 23.13 -9.10
CA SER A 139 11.75 23.83 -8.12
C SER A 139 12.61 24.23 -6.93
N SER A 140 12.92 25.52 -6.86
CA SER A 140 13.69 26.19 -5.82
C SER A 140 12.81 26.47 -4.59
N ASP A 141 12.52 25.42 -3.82
CA ASP A 141 12.13 25.54 -2.40
C ASP A 141 12.57 24.27 -1.63
N PRO A 142 13.41 24.39 -0.57
CA PRO A 142 13.85 23.22 0.21
C PRO A 142 12.70 22.46 0.89
N SER A 143 11.57 23.13 1.21
CA SER A 143 10.42 22.49 1.87
C SER A 143 9.58 21.63 0.92
N SER A 144 9.39 22.10 -0.32
CA SER A 144 8.73 21.33 -1.38
C SER A 144 9.58 20.14 -1.82
N THR A 145 10.92 20.31 -1.85
CA THR A 145 11.87 19.25 -2.21
C THR A 145 11.82 18.08 -1.21
N GLN A 146 11.78 18.35 0.10
CA GLN A 146 11.66 17.30 1.10
C GLN A 146 10.32 16.56 1.02
N SER A 147 9.22 17.29 0.85
CA SER A 147 7.87 16.70 0.71
C SER A 147 7.77 15.83 -0.54
N TYR A 148 8.39 16.27 -1.64
CA TYR A 148 8.49 15.53 -2.89
C TYR A 148 9.28 14.23 -2.71
N LEU A 149 10.48 14.29 -2.12
CA LEU A 149 11.31 13.11 -1.87
C LEU A 149 10.60 12.10 -0.95
N GLN A 150 9.86 12.57 0.04
CA GLN A 150 9.04 11.71 0.89
C GLN A 150 7.92 11.01 0.11
N LEU A 151 7.24 11.74 -0.78
CA LEU A 151 6.18 11.17 -1.62
C LEU A 151 6.74 10.14 -2.60
N GLU A 152 7.83 10.48 -3.29
CA GLU A 152 8.55 9.57 -4.17
C GLU A 152 8.96 8.29 -3.44
N SER A 153 9.56 8.42 -2.25
CA SER A 153 9.94 7.28 -1.43
C SER A 153 8.74 6.41 -1.06
N ARG A 154 7.61 7.01 -0.67
CA ARG A 154 6.39 6.26 -0.34
C ARG A 154 5.83 5.51 -1.56
N ILE A 155 5.79 6.16 -2.72
CA ILE A 155 5.30 5.52 -3.97
C ILE A 155 6.22 4.37 -4.36
N TYR A 156 7.53 4.56 -4.29
CA TYR A 156 8.51 3.51 -4.54
C TYR A 156 8.31 2.31 -3.62
N TRP A 157 8.23 2.54 -2.30
CA TRP A 157 8.02 1.46 -1.33
C TRP A 157 6.66 0.79 -1.45
N ALA A 158 5.61 1.54 -1.80
CA ALA A 158 4.29 0.97 -2.08
C ALA A 158 4.34 0.03 -3.30
N ALA A 159 5.04 0.44 -4.37
CA ALA A 159 5.21 -0.39 -5.57
C ALA A 159 6.04 -1.65 -5.28
N VAL A 160 7.15 -1.55 -4.54
CA VAL A 160 7.96 -2.70 -4.12
C VAL A 160 7.15 -3.65 -3.23
N GLY A 161 6.41 -3.11 -2.27
CA GLY A 161 5.55 -3.89 -1.37
C GLY A 161 4.47 -4.65 -2.13
N TRP A 162 3.86 -3.99 -3.11
CA TRP A 162 2.89 -4.61 -4.00
C TRP A 162 3.46 -5.75 -4.81
N ASP A 163 4.55 -5.48 -5.52
CA ASP A 163 5.16 -6.42 -6.46
C ASP A 163 5.53 -7.71 -5.73
N THR A 164 6.07 -7.55 -4.53
CA THR A 164 6.37 -8.66 -3.62
C THR A 164 5.10 -9.38 -3.14
N SER A 165 4.08 -8.65 -2.70
CA SER A 165 2.82 -9.25 -2.20
C SER A 165 2.08 -10.03 -3.31
N THR A 166 2.09 -9.50 -4.53
CA THR A 166 1.47 -10.12 -5.71
C THR A 166 2.23 -11.39 -6.10
N SER A 167 3.58 -11.30 -6.15
CA SER A 167 4.44 -12.46 -6.38
C SER A 167 4.22 -13.56 -5.33
N LEU A 168 4.08 -13.17 -4.06
CA LEU A 168 3.80 -14.10 -2.98
C LEU A 168 2.43 -14.77 -3.12
N ALA A 169 1.37 -13.98 -3.30
CA ALA A 169 -0.01 -14.47 -3.33
C ALA A 169 -0.30 -15.35 -4.55
N TYR A 170 0.10 -14.92 -5.74
CA TYR A 170 -0.23 -15.61 -7.00
C TYR A 170 0.87 -16.54 -7.51
N ASN A 171 1.98 -16.66 -6.77
CA ASN A 171 3.13 -17.45 -7.19
C ASN A 171 3.65 -17.06 -8.58
N VAL A 172 3.69 -15.76 -8.88
CA VAL A 172 4.24 -15.17 -10.11
C VAL A 172 5.62 -14.56 -9.84
N ARG A 173 6.41 -14.24 -10.87
CA ARG A 173 7.66 -13.48 -10.67
C ARG A 173 7.34 -12.05 -10.23
N ALA A 174 8.11 -11.54 -9.28
CA ALA A 174 8.17 -10.12 -9.00
C ALA A 174 8.74 -9.40 -10.24
N SER A 175 8.16 -8.26 -10.63
CA SER A 175 8.55 -7.48 -11.80
C SER A 175 9.58 -6.40 -11.48
N LEU A 176 9.49 -5.78 -10.30
CA LEU A 176 10.37 -4.69 -9.85
C LEU A 176 11.61 -5.22 -9.12
N THR A 177 11.44 -6.31 -8.39
CA THR A 177 12.48 -6.95 -7.58
C THR A 177 12.65 -8.40 -8.00
N SER A 178 12.75 -8.64 -9.31
CA SER A 178 12.80 -9.99 -9.88
C SER A 178 14.11 -10.69 -9.56
N GLY A 179 14.05 -11.98 -9.24
CA GLY A 179 15.23 -12.83 -9.25
C GLY A 179 15.38 -13.71 -8.02
N LEU A 180 15.92 -14.89 -8.27
CA LEU A 180 16.27 -15.93 -7.30
C LEU A 180 17.12 -15.39 -6.15
N LYS A 181 18.06 -14.49 -6.43
CA LYS A 181 18.94 -13.86 -5.42
C LYS A 181 18.49 -12.45 -5.03
N GLY A 182 17.31 -12.03 -5.50
CA GLY A 182 16.81 -10.67 -5.34
C GLY A 182 16.71 -10.25 -3.87
N ALA A 183 16.22 -11.15 -3.01
CA ALA A 183 16.11 -10.91 -1.58
C ALA A 183 17.46 -10.65 -0.87
N CYS A 184 18.58 -11.14 -1.42
CA CYS A 184 19.91 -11.09 -0.81
C CYS A 184 20.87 -10.10 -1.50
N LEU A 185 20.67 -9.84 -2.80
CA LEU A 185 21.61 -9.09 -3.62
C LEU A 185 21.05 -7.77 -4.14
N GLU A 186 19.73 -7.60 -4.16
CA GLU A 186 19.18 -6.32 -4.60
C GLU A 186 19.40 -5.24 -3.54
N PRO A 187 19.82 -4.03 -3.95
CA PRO A 187 20.07 -2.92 -3.04
C PRO A 187 18.91 -2.60 -2.10
N VAL A 188 17.66 -2.72 -2.59
CA VAL A 188 16.47 -2.41 -1.81
C VAL A 188 16.32 -3.34 -0.60
N TRP A 189 16.56 -4.64 -0.78
CA TRP A 189 16.42 -5.63 0.29
C TRP A 189 17.64 -5.69 1.20
N LEU A 190 18.82 -5.36 0.67
CA LEU A 190 20.01 -5.09 1.49
C LEU A 190 19.79 -3.89 2.42
N LEU A 191 19.16 -2.82 1.93
CA LEU A 191 18.82 -1.66 2.75
C LEU A 191 17.79 -2.02 3.83
N VAL A 192 16.76 -2.80 3.49
CA VAL A 192 15.78 -3.31 4.47
C VAL A 192 16.46 -4.13 5.56
N ARG A 193 17.33 -5.07 5.18
CA ARG A 193 18.08 -5.87 6.16
C ARG A 193 18.98 -5.01 7.03
N ALA A 194 19.70 -4.05 6.43
CA ALA A 194 20.55 -3.11 7.15
C ALA A 194 19.75 -2.23 8.12
N PHE A 195 18.54 -1.80 7.74
CA PHE A 195 17.62 -1.12 8.64
C PHE A 195 17.21 -2.01 9.81
N LEU A 196 16.75 -3.24 9.55
CA LEU A 196 16.27 -4.14 10.60
C LEU A 196 17.37 -4.51 11.59
N VAL A 197 18.54 -4.92 11.09
CA VAL A 197 19.64 -5.44 11.91
C VAL A 197 20.53 -4.31 12.44
N GLY A 198 20.82 -3.30 11.62
CA GLY A 198 21.77 -2.23 11.96
C GLY A 198 21.13 -1.02 12.64
N SER A 199 19.81 -0.86 12.59
CA SER A 199 19.12 0.32 13.13
C SER A 199 17.99 -0.05 14.09
N PHE A 200 16.97 -0.76 13.60
CA PHE A 200 15.78 -1.09 14.39
C PHE A 200 16.12 -1.99 15.58
N HIS A 201 16.91 -3.05 15.36
CA HIS A 201 17.30 -3.97 16.42
C HIS A 201 18.06 -3.25 17.55
N PRO A 202 19.18 -2.51 17.31
CA PRO A 202 19.86 -1.76 18.37
C PRO A 202 18.96 -0.71 19.07
N GLN A 203 18.17 0.05 18.30
CA GLN A 203 17.34 1.12 18.87
C GLN A 203 16.26 0.60 19.82
N THR A 204 15.82 -0.64 19.63
CA THR A 204 14.77 -1.27 20.45
C THR A 204 15.32 -2.30 21.45
N GLU A 205 16.64 -2.39 21.64
CA GLU A 205 17.29 -3.33 22.56
C GLU A 205 16.79 -3.16 24.01
N THR A 206 16.71 -1.91 24.48
CA THR A 206 16.22 -1.61 25.83
C THR A 206 14.78 -2.07 26.03
N TRP A 207 13.94 -1.93 25.00
CA TRP A 207 12.55 -2.37 25.03
C TRP A 207 12.43 -3.90 25.06
N ARG A 208 13.31 -4.61 24.33
CA ARG A 208 13.33 -6.08 24.34
C ARG A 208 13.88 -6.66 25.64
N THR A 209 14.86 -6.02 26.26
CA THR A 209 15.58 -6.54 27.45
C THR A 209 14.96 -6.11 28.77
N LYS A 210 14.46 -4.87 28.86
CA LYS A 210 13.94 -4.26 30.10
C LYS A 210 12.43 -4.02 30.05
N GLY A 211 11.80 -4.27 28.91
CA GLY A 211 10.40 -3.90 28.66
C GLY A 211 10.24 -2.41 28.36
N PHE A 212 9.00 -2.02 28.07
CA PHE A 212 8.63 -0.63 27.79
C PHE A 212 7.15 -0.40 28.15
N LYS A 213 6.77 0.86 28.36
CA LYS A 213 5.37 1.23 28.49
C LYS A 213 4.73 1.27 27.10
N VAL A 214 3.67 0.49 26.90
CA VAL A 214 2.91 0.49 25.64
C VAL A 214 2.16 1.81 25.50
N THR A 215 2.49 2.57 24.45
CA THR A 215 1.85 3.82 24.04
C THR A 215 1.61 3.78 22.54
N ASP A 216 0.70 4.61 22.02
CA ASP A 216 0.44 4.66 20.57
C ASP A 216 1.69 4.98 19.75
N GLU A 217 2.56 5.86 20.26
CA GLU A 217 3.81 6.22 19.58
C GLU A 217 4.85 5.09 19.59
N ALA A 218 4.97 4.35 20.70
CA ALA A 218 5.83 3.18 20.76
C ALA A 218 5.30 2.06 19.85
N ALA A 219 3.99 1.80 19.91
CA ALA A 219 3.31 0.81 19.09
C ALA A 219 3.43 1.14 17.59
N ARG A 220 3.24 2.40 17.20
CA ARG A 220 3.43 2.86 15.82
C ARG A 220 4.83 2.55 15.30
N LYS A 221 5.88 2.82 16.09
CA LYS A 221 7.27 2.49 15.71
C LYS A 221 7.49 0.98 15.58
N ILE A 222 6.97 0.20 16.52
CA ILE A 222 7.08 -1.26 16.53
C ILE A 222 6.38 -1.85 15.32
N PHE A 223 5.12 -1.47 15.06
CA PHE A 223 4.35 -1.98 13.92
C PHE A 223 4.91 -1.52 12.58
N SER A 224 5.49 -0.32 12.50
CA SER A 224 6.22 0.11 11.29
C SER A 224 7.42 -0.80 11.01
N GLY A 225 8.21 -1.13 12.06
CA GLY A 225 9.31 -2.09 11.96
C GLY A 225 8.82 -3.51 11.62
N ALA A 226 7.71 -3.92 12.21
CA ALA A 226 7.07 -5.21 11.94
C ALA A 226 6.60 -5.31 10.48
N ALA A 227 5.97 -4.27 9.93
CA ALA A 227 5.56 -4.24 8.52
C ALA A 227 6.77 -4.41 7.59
N VAL A 228 7.86 -3.67 7.85
CA VAL A 228 9.12 -3.80 7.08
C VAL A 228 9.71 -5.22 7.21
N GLY A 229 9.70 -5.78 8.42
CA GLY A 229 10.18 -7.14 8.68
C GLY A 229 9.34 -8.21 7.98
N SER A 230 8.01 -8.10 8.04
CA SER A 230 7.08 -9.01 7.36
C SER A 230 7.28 -8.97 5.86
N MET A 231 7.42 -7.77 5.27
CA MET A 231 7.74 -7.61 3.86
C MET A 231 9.09 -8.21 3.47
N TYR A 232 10.10 -8.11 4.33
CA TYR A 232 11.41 -8.74 4.10
C TYR A 232 11.32 -10.28 4.10
N VAL A 233 10.58 -10.85 5.05
CA VAL A 233 10.30 -12.29 5.10
C VAL A 233 9.54 -12.71 3.84
N TRP A 234 8.49 -11.98 3.46
CA TRP A 234 7.72 -12.24 2.25
C TRP A 234 8.59 -12.24 1.01
N LYS A 235 9.50 -11.26 0.87
CA LYS A 235 10.41 -11.23 -0.26
C LYS A 235 11.27 -12.49 -0.33
N ASN A 236 11.85 -12.93 0.79
CA ASN A 236 12.66 -14.14 0.82
C ASN A 236 11.82 -15.38 0.46
N ILE A 237 10.56 -15.44 0.89
CA ILE A 237 9.63 -16.50 0.48
C ILE A 237 9.37 -16.43 -1.03
N THR A 238 9.17 -15.25 -1.62
CA THR A 238 8.97 -15.13 -3.08
C THR A 238 10.17 -15.64 -3.88
N SER A 239 11.40 -15.29 -3.47
CA SER A 239 12.63 -15.76 -4.11
C SER A 239 12.78 -17.28 -3.99
N LEU A 240 12.43 -17.85 -2.84
CA LEU A 240 12.40 -19.31 -2.65
C LEU A 240 11.33 -19.98 -3.51
N LYS A 241 10.11 -19.42 -3.58
CA LYS A 241 9.03 -19.94 -4.43
C LYS A 241 9.42 -19.92 -5.91
N GLU A 242 10.11 -18.87 -6.35
CA GLU A 242 10.68 -18.78 -7.69
C GLU A 242 11.72 -19.87 -7.94
N ALA A 243 12.64 -20.10 -6.99
CA ALA A 243 13.64 -21.17 -7.08
C ALA A 243 13.01 -22.56 -7.20
N LEU A 244 12.00 -22.85 -6.39
CA LEU A 244 11.27 -24.12 -6.43
C LEU A 244 10.51 -24.29 -7.75
N ARG A 245 9.87 -23.24 -8.25
CA ARG A 245 9.10 -23.26 -9.51
C ARG A 245 10.00 -23.46 -10.73
N GLU A 246 11.18 -22.86 -10.72
CA GLU A 246 12.11 -22.88 -11.85
C GLU A 246 13.02 -24.12 -11.85
N GLY A 247 13.01 -24.91 -10.76
CA GLY A 247 13.81 -26.12 -10.66
C GLY A 247 15.31 -25.82 -10.71
N VAL A 248 15.75 -24.76 -10.03
CA VAL A 248 17.16 -24.35 -9.99
C VAL A 248 18.02 -25.41 -9.31
N ASP A 249 19.34 -25.30 -9.47
CA ASP A 249 20.30 -26.19 -8.81
C ASP A 249 20.19 -26.11 -7.27
N GLU A 250 20.56 -27.21 -6.58
CA GLU A 250 20.45 -27.29 -5.13
C GLU A 250 21.28 -26.24 -4.39
N ASP A 251 22.43 -25.81 -4.92
CA ASP A 251 23.25 -24.78 -4.27
C ASP A 251 22.52 -23.42 -4.27
N SER A 252 21.91 -23.06 -5.40
CA SER A 252 21.06 -21.87 -5.54
C SER A 252 19.84 -21.96 -4.62
N LEU A 253 19.17 -23.12 -4.55
CA LEU A 253 18.03 -23.31 -3.66
C LEU A 253 18.43 -23.18 -2.19
N ILE A 254 19.49 -23.86 -1.77
CA ILE A 254 20.03 -23.80 -0.39
C ILE A 254 20.42 -22.37 -0.03
N LEU A 255 20.94 -21.58 -0.96
CA LEU A 255 21.22 -20.17 -0.73
C LEU A 255 19.95 -19.38 -0.40
N THR A 256 18.90 -19.52 -1.21
CA THR A 256 17.60 -18.84 -0.95
C THR A 256 16.96 -19.31 0.36
N TRP A 257 17.10 -20.59 0.68
CA TRP A 257 16.63 -21.18 1.93
C TRP A 257 17.34 -20.58 3.14
N LYS A 258 18.67 -20.50 3.11
CA LYS A 258 19.47 -19.88 4.19
C LYS A 258 19.10 -18.41 4.41
N SER A 259 18.87 -17.67 3.33
CA SER A 259 18.44 -16.27 3.42
C SER A 259 17.06 -16.13 4.04
N LEU A 260 16.13 -17.04 3.73
CA LEU A 260 14.81 -17.05 4.36
C LEU A 260 14.90 -17.35 5.86
N LEU A 261 15.72 -18.32 6.26
CA LEU A 261 15.95 -18.61 7.68
C LEU A 261 16.55 -17.41 8.42
N ASP A 262 17.53 -16.71 7.82
CA ASP A 262 18.08 -15.46 8.36
C ASP A 262 16.99 -14.38 8.52
N ALA A 263 16.13 -14.19 7.51
CA ALA A 263 15.04 -13.22 7.58
C ALA A 263 14.02 -13.55 8.68
N ILE A 264 13.67 -14.83 8.84
CA ILE A 264 12.79 -15.30 9.92
C ILE A 264 13.43 -15.06 11.28
N ASP A 265 14.73 -15.36 11.44
CA ASP A 265 15.46 -15.14 12.68
C ASP A 265 15.54 -13.65 13.05
N VAL A 266 15.85 -12.79 12.08
CA VAL A 266 15.84 -11.32 12.25
C VAL A 266 14.48 -10.84 12.75
N TYR A 267 13.38 -11.33 12.16
CA TYR A 267 12.04 -10.98 12.60
C TYR A 267 11.76 -11.48 14.03
N ARG A 268 12.06 -12.74 14.32
CA ARG A 268 11.83 -13.34 15.64
C ARG A 268 12.59 -12.62 16.75
N THR A 269 13.87 -12.34 16.53
CA THR A 269 14.77 -11.74 17.53
C THR A 269 14.51 -10.25 17.73
N SER A 270 14.14 -9.53 16.67
CA SER A 270 14.03 -8.07 16.71
C SER A 270 12.61 -7.57 16.92
N ILE A 271 11.60 -8.30 16.45
CA ILE A 271 10.22 -7.82 16.32
C ILE A 271 9.25 -8.60 17.20
N CYS A 272 9.27 -9.95 17.19
CA CYS A 272 8.23 -10.76 17.84
C CYS A 272 8.01 -10.40 19.32
N THR A 273 9.06 -10.27 20.12
CA THR A 273 8.93 -9.91 21.54
C THR A 273 8.21 -8.57 21.75
N LEU A 274 8.47 -7.60 20.88
CA LEU A 274 7.86 -6.26 20.96
C LEU A 274 6.39 -6.31 20.55
N VAL A 275 6.07 -7.00 19.45
CA VAL A 275 4.70 -7.18 18.96
C VAL A 275 3.86 -7.93 20.00
N ASN A 276 4.37 -9.01 20.59
CA ASN A 276 3.67 -9.79 21.62
C ASN A 276 3.44 -8.97 22.90
N THR A 277 4.34 -8.03 23.22
CA THR A 277 4.15 -7.10 24.34
C THR A 277 3.01 -6.13 24.05
N CYS A 278 2.94 -5.58 22.84
CA CYS A 278 1.83 -4.74 22.40
C CYS A 278 0.50 -5.50 22.34
N GLU A 279 0.50 -6.75 21.86
CA GLU A 279 -0.66 -7.63 21.78
C GLU A 279 -1.39 -7.75 23.13
N ARG A 280 -0.62 -8.01 24.21
CA ARG A 280 -1.17 -8.13 25.58
C ARG A 280 -1.81 -6.85 26.11
N GLN A 281 -1.59 -5.73 25.44
CA GLN A 281 -2.00 -4.39 25.87
C GLN A 281 -2.78 -3.66 24.76
N LEU A 282 -3.35 -4.38 23.77
CA LEU A 282 -4.06 -3.79 22.64
C LEU A 282 -5.22 -2.88 23.06
N HIS A 283 -5.89 -3.20 24.15
CA HIS A 283 -7.02 -2.42 24.66
C HIS A 283 -6.63 -1.01 25.13
N TYR A 284 -5.34 -0.74 25.36
CA TYR A 284 -4.84 0.60 25.67
C TYR A 284 -4.49 1.42 24.42
N LEU A 285 -4.38 0.78 23.26
CA LEU A 285 -4.04 1.45 22.01
C LEU A 285 -5.28 2.04 21.34
N ASP A 286 -5.07 3.06 20.54
CA ASP A 286 -6.10 3.61 19.66
C ASP A 286 -6.55 2.60 18.59
N GLN A 287 -7.64 2.93 17.90
CA GLN A 287 -8.21 2.07 16.86
C GLN A 287 -7.24 1.88 15.68
N GLU A 288 -6.45 2.89 15.31
CA GLU A 288 -5.53 2.79 14.18
C GLU A 288 -4.39 1.81 14.49
N ARG A 289 -3.88 1.82 15.72
CA ARG A 289 -2.75 1.02 16.19
C ARG A 289 -3.18 -0.43 16.35
N ARG A 290 -4.41 -0.65 16.82
CA ARG A 290 -5.08 -1.96 16.81
C ARG A 290 -5.19 -2.54 15.40
N LEU A 291 -5.55 -1.73 14.42
CA LEU A 291 -5.61 -2.16 13.02
C LEU A 291 -4.22 -2.50 12.49
N CYS A 292 -3.22 -1.67 12.76
CA CYS A 292 -1.84 -1.94 12.36
C CYS A 292 -1.31 -3.24 12.96
N TRP A 293 -1.59 -3.51 14.24
CA TRP A 293 -1.22 -4.78 14.87
C TRP A 293 -1.85 -5.99 14.16
N PHE A 294 -3.16 -5.91 13.87
CA PHE A 294 -3.88 -6.96 13.18
C PHE A 294 -3.29 -7.21 11.80
N GLU A 295 -3.02 -6.14 11.03
CA GLU A 295 -2.43 -6.22 9.69
C GLU A 295 -1.05 -6.89 9.72
N VAL A 296 -0.12 -6.39 10.54
CA VAL A 296 1.27 -6.92 10.54
C VAL A 296 1.34 -8.34 11.10
N SER A 297 0.49 -8.66 12.07
CA SER A 297 0.37 -10.03 12.60
C SER A 297 -0.16 -10.95 11.52
N LEU A 298 -1.26 -10.59 10.85
CA LEU A 298 -1.84 -11.40 9.79
C LEU A 298 -0.86 -11.62 8.64
N GLN A 299 -0.16 -10.56 8.21
CA GLN A 299 0.86 -10.64 7.15
C GLN A 299 1.96 -11.64 7.49
N TYR A 300 2.54 -11.54 8.69
CA TYR A 300 3.60 -12.46 9.10
C TYR A 300 3.15 -13.92 9.05
N HIS A 301 2.01 -14.23 9.67
CA HIS A 301 1.50 -15.60 9.76
C HIS A 301 1.14 -16.16 8.37
N LEU A 302 0.45 -15.38 7.52
CA LEU A 302 0.14 -15.79 6.15
C LEU A 302 1.40 -16.06 5.32
N GLY A 303 2.46 -15.28 5.53
CA GLY A 303 3.75 -15.53 4.90
C GLY A 303 4.30 -16.93 5.24
N ILE A 304 4.39 -17.24 6.52
CA ILE A 304 4.90 -18.55 6.98
C ILE A 304 4.04 -19.71 6.46
N LEU A 305 2.71 -19.58 6.48
CA LEU A 305 1.82 -20.61 5.93
C LEU A 305 1.97 -20.77 4.42
N THR A 306 2.15 -19.66 3.69
CA THR A 306 2.40 -19.67 2.23
C THR A 306 3.73 -20.36 1.89
N MET A 307 4.76 -20.18 2.71
CA MET A 307 6.04 -20.90 2.58
C MET A 307 5.83 -22.41 2.79
N ALA A 308 5.13 -22.80 3.87
CA ALA A 308 4.88 -24.21 4.15
C ALA A 308 4.08 -24.88 3.03
N ASP A 309 3.08 -24.18 2.46
CA ASP A 309 2.33 -24.64 1.30
C ASP A 309 3.20 -24.80 0.06
N ALA A 310 4.10 -23.84 -0.21
CA ALA A 310 5.05 -23.93 -1.32
C ALA A 310 5.95 -25.18 -1.23
N PHE A 311 6.41 -25.57 -0.04
CA PHE A 311 7.17 -26.80 0.14
C PHE A 311 6.36 -28.06 -0.11
N ARG A 312 5.09 -28.08 0.31
CA ARG A 312 4.18 -29.20 0.02
C ARG A 312 3.94 -29.32 -1.49
N ALA A 313 3.66 -28.21 -2.16
CA ALA A 313 3.46 -28.17 -3.60
C ALA A 313 4.71 -28.65 -4.38
N ALA A 314 5.90 -28.22 -3.94
CA ALA A 314 7.17 -28.63 -4.54
C ALA A 314 7.66 -30.02 -4.09
N ARG A 315 6.94 -30.72 -3.20
CA ARG A 315 7.31 -32.02 -2.62
C ARG A 315 8.68 -32.03 -1.93
N ARG A 316 9.08 -30.91 -1.32
CA ARG A 316 10.32 -30.74 -0.55
C ARG A 316 10.12 -31.04 0.93
N SER A 317 9.91 -32.32 1.23
CA SER A 317 9.68 -32.81 2.60
C SER A 317 10.87 -32.54 3.54
N ASP A 318 12.08 -32.50 2.98
CA ASP A 318 13.34 -32.19 3.67
C ASP A 318 13.38 -30.74 4.21
N LEU A 319 12.88 -29.78 3.43
CA LEU A 319 12.79 -28.37 3.84
C LEU A 319 11.58 -28.15 4.73
N LEU A 320 10.44 -28.77 4.42
CA LEU A 320 9.23 -28.68 5.24
C LEU A 320 9.47 -29.18 6.68
N ALA A 321 10.20 -30.29 6.84
CA ALA A 321 10.51 -30.84 8.16
C ALA A 321 11.28 -29.85 9.06
N GLN A 322 12.10 -28.96 8.49
CA GLN A 322 12.87 -27.98 9.25
C GLN A 322 12.04 -26.82 9.80
N VAL A 323 10.85 -26.55 9.22
CA VAL A 323 9.95 -25.47 9.65
C VAL A 323 8.60 -25.99 10.12
N LEU A 324 8.49 -27.28 10.39
CA LEU A 324 7.23 -27.90 10.77
C LEU A 324 6.67 -27.27 12.05
N ASP A 325 7.49 -27.18 13.11
CA ASP A 325 7.09 -26.57 14.38
C ASP A 325 6.66 -25.12 14.20
N LEU A 326 7.44 -24.34 13.45
CA LEU A 326 7.12 -22.94 13.13
C LEU A 326 5.77 -22.83 12.42
N SER A 327 5.49 -23.71 11.45
CA SER A 327 4.23 -23.71 10.72
C SER A 327 3.03 -24.10 11.58
N GLN A 328 3.20 -25.07 12.48
CA GLN A 328 2.15 -25.53 13.39
C GLN A 328 1.82 -24.49 14.45
N ASP A 329 2.82 -23.81 14.99
CA ASP A 329 2.62 -22.72 15.94
C ASP A 329 1.94 -21.54 15.25
N THR A 330 2.37 -21.21 14.03
CA THR A 330 1.73 -20.17 13.20
C THR A 330 0.25 -20.50 12.93
N GLU A 331 -0.07 -21.75 12.63
CA GLU A 331 -1.45 -22.19 12.38
C GLU A 331 -2.33 -22.03 13.62
N LYS A 332 -1.80 -22.26 14.82
CA LYS A 332 -2.55 -22.02 16.07
C LYS A 332 -2.72 -20.53 16.34
N ASP A 333 -1.66 -19.76 16.18
CA ASP A 333 -1.63 -18.34 16.54
C ASP A 333 -2.47 -17.48 15.58
N ILE A 334 -2.50 -17.81 14.29
CA ILE A 334 -3.28 -17.06 13.30
C ILE A 334 -4.79 -17.09 13.58
N PHE A 335 -5.32 -18.14 14.22
CA PHE A 335 -6.74 -18.19 14.61
C PHE A 335 -7.09 -17.08 15.60
N ASN A 336 -6.19 -16.75 16.53
CA ASN A 336 -6.41 -15.66 17.47
C ASN A 336 -6.40 -14.31 16.76
N VAL A 337 -5.49 -14.13 15.80
CA VAL A 337 -5.43 -12.92 14.96
C VAL A 337 -6.70 -12.76 14.12
N LEU A 338 -7.16 -13.83 13.47
CA LEU A 338 -8.39 -13.83 12.67
C LEU A 338 -9.61 -13.54 13.53
N ARG A 339 -9.72 -14.19 14.69
CA ARG A 339 -10.80 -13.94 15.66
C ARG A 339 -10.82 -12.49 16.11
N TYR A 340 -9.66 -11.92 16.44
CA TYR A 340 -9.57 -10.50 16.77
C TYR A 340 -10.09 -9.62 15.62
N GLY A 341 -9.73 -9.94 14.38
CA GLY A 341 -10.21 -9.22 13.20
C GLY A 341 -11.72 -9.28 13.03
N THR A 342 -12.35 -10.45 13.24
CA THR A 342 -13.81 -10.62 13.13
C THR A 342 -14.58 -9.99 14.28
N ASP A 343 -14.00 -9.99 15.48
CA ASP A 343 -14.65 -9.47 16.69
C ASP A 343 -14.47 -7.93 16.83
N SER A 344 -13.56 -7.32 16.04
CA SER A 344 -13.25 -5.90 16.10
C SER A 344 -14.18 -5.05 15.24
N THR A 345 -14.64 -3.92 15.79
CA THR A 345 -15.39 -2.90 15.04
C THR A 345 -14.59 -1.61 14.93
N TYR A 346 -14.49 -1.07 13.71
CA TYR A 346 -13.74 0.14 13.39
C TYR A 346 -14.69 1.26 12.98
N THR A 347 -14.55 2.44 13.61
CA THR A 347 -15.33 3.63 13.26
C THR A 347 -14.57 4.51 12.27
N ILE A 348 -15.21 4.89 11.16
CA ILE A 348 -14.70 5.89 10.20
C ILE A 348 -15.41 7.21 10.48
N ARG A 349 -14.67 8.22 10.98
CA ARG A 349 -15.23 9.55 11.22
C ARG A 349 -15.14 10.40 9.95
N ARG A 350 -16.23 11.09 9.58
CA ARG A 350 -16.16 12.15 8.56
C ARG A 350 -15.33 13.32 9.11
N PRO A 351 -14.47 13.96 8.28
CA PRO A 351 -13.86 15.23 8.65
C PRO A 351 -14.98 16.20 9.03
N ARG A 352 -14.88 16.78 10.23
CA ARG A 352 -15.83 17.79 10.69
C ARG A 352 -15.63 19.01 9.77
N GLU A 353 -16.67 19.42 9.04
CA GLU A 353 -16.66 20.71 8.36
C GLU A 353 -16.30 21.76 9.40
N THR A 354 -15.14 22.40 9.24
CA THR A 354 -14.76 23.55 10.05
C THR A 354 -15.82 24.61 9.81
N ALA A 355 -16.71 24.80 10.79
CA ALA A 355 -17.64 25.91 10.79
C ALA A 355 -16.85 27.21 10.62
N PRO A 356 -17.30 28.16 9.77
CA PRO A 356 -16.66 29.45 9.68
C PRO A 356 -16.67 30.08 11.08
N ALA A 357 -15.53 30.61 11.50
CA ALA A 357 -15.40 31.32 12.76
C ALA A 357 -16.40 32.47 12.77
N THR A 358 -17.49 32.32 13.52
CA THR A 358 -18.35 33.43 13.88
C THR A 358 -17.51 34.33 14.76
N GLY A 359 -16.99 35.40 14.15
CA GLY A 359 -16.27 36.44 14.86
C GLY A 359 -17.14 37.00 15.98
N LEU A 360 -16.66 36.84 17.20
CA LEU A 360 -16.96 37.73 18.30
C LEU A 360 -16.44 39.13 17.92
N ALA A 361 -17.33 40.05 17.60
CA ALA A 361 -17.08 41.49 17.69
C ALA A 361 -17.86 41.99 18.91
N GLU A 362 -17.15 42.14 20.03
CA GLU A 362 -16.66 43.43 20.55
C GLU A 362 -17.56 43.92 21.69
N THR A 363 -17.21 43.47 22.90
CA THR A 363 -17.44 44.22 24.13
C THR A 363 -16.50 45.43 24.12
N THR A 364 -17.06 46.65 24.20
CA THR A 364 -16.32 47.84 24.60
C THR A 364 -16.77 48.27 26.00
N ASP A 365 -15.81 48.25 26.93
CA ASP A 365 -15.87 48.72 28.33
C ASP A 365 -16.34 50.18 28.45
N ALA A 366 -17.29 50.49 29.34
CA ALA A 366 -17.14 51.10 30.70
C ALA A 366 -17.13 52.66 30.69
N PRO A 367 -17.26 53.42 31.83
CA PRO A 367 -17.64 53.07 33.21
C PRO A 367 -18.74 53.99 33.83
N GLN A 368 -19.49 53.49 34.82
CA GLN A 368 -19.66 54.05 36.19
C GLN A 368 -20.65 53.20 37.00
#